data_AF-A0A8J2UC25-F1
#
_entry.id   AF-A0A8J2UC25-F1
#
_cell.length_a   1.000
_cell.length_b   1.000
_cell.length_c   1.000
_cell.angle_alpha   90.00
_cell.angle_beta   90.00
_cell.angle_gamma   90.00
#
_symmetry.space_group_name_H-M   'P 1'
#
loop_
_entity.id
_entity.type
_entity.pdbx_description
1 polymer ?
#
loop_
_entity_poly.entity_id
_entity_poly.type
_entity_poly.pdbx_seq_one_letter_code
_entity_poly.pdbx_strand_id
1 'polypeptide(L)'
;MNRIYTLLTLALIVLSTNTNAAANGRDSLLNGETPAPKAQAWEKTPDLINGHIAHDKLSSMKNRTQALIRLLQDSCFNTGAAVWHGEYFSGRSLSGSLLKFAAQCSFYGQEKTDGTKADLLILANDLSPLLGHYTINDNYYFTIKANVTSQNGCLYFQQPQTGTSFWLITADNTNLPYLPVTRKEYLIEARKELIRDTTLISTEWRNKITIRPAAEQEAEKQQELQQLKTLYSGMELEARKKIYLQHYTSDETFLQQTITKATALQCSTLHLIDSLLLNTGAAQLDRPAIIAGQDADPNEATTDQGVQPTTATPGQAAAFNGFADGQPGATMLVKANPACFNPSLSEEKPQFFLVGWRFDPNEPLASDLDRQLRANFDGQKLKEMLGK
;
A
#
# COMPACT_ATOMS: atom_id res chain seq x y z
N MET A 1 16.68 -7.76 5.02
CA MET A 1 15.56 -6.82 4.76
C MET A 1 14.24 -7.23 5.45
N ASN A 2 14.06 -8.46 5.93
CA ASN A 2 12.83 -8.96 6.60
C ASN A 2 12.62 -8.60 8.10
N ARG A 3 13.22 -7.53 8.64
CA ARG A 3 13.01 -7.14 10.07
C ARG A 3 12.25 -5.82 10.29
N ILE A 4 11.99 -5.06 9.22
CA ILE A 4 11.27 -3.78 9.31
C ILE A 4 9.74 -4.01 9.36
N TYR A 5 9.23 -5.07 8.72
CA TYR A 5 7.81 -5.44 8.83
C TYR A 5 7.41 -5.89 10.23
N THR A 6 8.33 -6.50 10.99
CA THR A 6 8.04 -7.10 12.30
C THR A 6 7.63 -6.07 13.36
N LEU A 7 8.02 -4.79 13.23
CA LEU A 7 7.71 -3.74 14.22
C LEU A 7 6.31 -3.13 14.05
N LEU A 8 5.76 -3.06 12.84
CA LEU A 8 4.36 -2.65 12.65
C LEU A 8 3.39 -3.80 12.99
N THR A 9 3.78 -5.06 12.74
CA THR A 9 2.94 -6.22 13.08
C THR A 9 2.90 -6.50 14.59
N LEU A 10 3.97 -6.24 15.34
CA LEU A 10 3.97 -6.42 16.80
C LEU A 10 3.15 -5.37 17.56
N ALA A 11 2.97 -4.16 17.00
CA ALA A 11 2.01 -3.20 17.53
C ALA A 11 0.55 -3.56 17.22
N LEU A 12 0.31 -4.40 16.20
CA LEU A 12 -1.03 -4.82 15.76
C LEU A 12 -1.53 -6.15 16.37
N ILE A 13 -0.63 -7.05 16.82
CA ILE A 13 -1.00 -8.42 17.24
C ILE A 13 -1.28 -8.60 18.75
N VAL A 14 -0.97 -7.62 19.61
CA VAL A 14 -1.29 -7.73 21.05
C VAL A 14 -2.64 -7.08 21.37
N LEU A 15 -3.74 -7.70 20.93
CA LEU A 15 -5.05 -7.53 21.56
C LEU A 15 -5.77 -8.88 21.67
N SER A 16 -6.07 -9.18 22.93
CA SER A 16 -6.65 -10.38 23.51
C SER A 16 -8.02 -10.73 22.96
N THR A 17 -8.22 -12.04 22.76
CA THR A 17 -9.51 -12.70 23.00
C THR A 17 -10.07 -12.26 24.35
N ASN A 18 -11.26 -11.67 24.38
CA ASN A 18 -12.00 -11.58 25.64
C ASN A 18 -13.45 -12.02 25.43
N THR A 19 -13.75 -13.13 26.06
CA THR A 19 -15.07 -13.74 26.19
C THR A 19 -15.98 -12.89 27.06
N ASN A 20 -17.19 -12.64 26.57
CA ASN A 20 -18.27 -12.00 27.31
C ASN A 20 -18.55 -12.72 28.64
N ALA A 21 -18.44 -11.98 29.75
CA ALA A 21 -19.14 -12.30 30.99
C ALA A 21 -19.89 -11.04 31.44
N ALA A 22 -21.21 -11.06 31.25
CA ALA A 22 -22.11 -10.05 31.76
C ALA A 22 -22.27 -10.21 33.28
N ALA A 23 -22.16 -9.10 34.02
CA ALA A 23 -22.70 -9.01 35.37
C ALA A 23 -23.33 -7.63 35.56
N ASN A 24 -24.65 -7.66 35.76
CA ASN A 24 -25.48 -6.53 36.17
C ASN A 24 -25.13 -6.10 37.60
N GLY A 25 -25.09 -4.80 37.84
CA GLY A 25 -25.06 -4.22 39.19
C GLY A 25 -25.21 -2.71 39.13
N ARG A 26 -26.46 -2.23 39.18
CA ARG A 26 -26.78 -0.84 39.52
C ARG A 26 -26.70 -0.71 41.04
N ASP A 27 -25.94 0.25 41.54
CA ASP A 27 -26.37 1.04 42.70
C ASP A 27 -25.65 2.38 42.83
N SER A 28 -26.35 3.26 43.54
CA SER A 28 -26.36 4.72 43.51
C SER A 28 -25.30 5.43 44.35
N LEU A 29 -24.98 6.67 43.92
CA LEU A 29 -24.58 7.86 44.71
C LEU A 29 -23.34 7.79 45.61
N LEU A 30 -22.37 8.69 45.33
CA LEU A 30 -21.93 9.74 46.26
C LEU A 30 -21.03 10.75 45.53
N ASN A 31 -21.40 12.02 45.59
CA ASN A 31 -20.58 13.17 45.23
C ASN A 31 -19.36 13.23 46.15
N GLY A 32 -18.24 12.69 45.68
CA GLY A 32 -16.91 13.11 46.13
C GLY A 32 -16.28 13.88 44.98
N GLU A 33 -16.01 15.17 45.17
CA GLU A 33 -15.09 15.90 44.30
C GLU A 33 -13.78 15.13 44.30
N THR A 34 -13.55 14.39 43.21
CA THR A 34 -12.31 13.65 43.03
C THR A 34 -11.23 14.70 42.88
N PRO A 35 -10.19 14.72 43.72
CA PRO A 35 -9.13 15.71 43.62
C PRO A 35 -8.58 15.66 42.20
N ALA A 36 -8.46 16.83 41.56
CA ALA A 36 -7.93 16.94 40.20
C ALA A 36 -6.65 16.10 40.10
N PRO A 37 -6.58 15.12 39.18
CA PRO A 37 -5.43 14.24 39.09
C PRO A 37 -4.17 15.09 38.94
N LYS A 38 -3.22 14.91 39.88
CA LYS A 38 -1.91 15.57 39.82
C LYS A 38 -1.32 15.31 38.43
N ALA A 39 -0.87 16.37 37.76
CA ALA A 39 -0.17 16.26 36.49
C ALA A 39 1.01 15.29 36.65
N GLN A 40 0.84 14.06 36.16
CA GLN A 40 1.84 13.02 36.27
C GLN A 40 2.92 13.32 35.24
N ALA A 41 4.17 13.43 35.68
CA ALA A 41 5.28 13.77 34.82
C ALA A 41 5.47 12.69 33.74
N TRP A 42 5.78 13.12 32.51
CA TRP A 42 6.11 12.19 31.43
C TRP A 42 7.38 11.41 31.78
N GLU A 43 7.35 10.11 31.54
CA GLU A 43 8.42 9.18 31.87
C GLU A 43 9.21 8.83 30.60
N LYS A 44 10.53 9.05 30.62
CA LYS A 44 11.40 8.62 29.52
C LYS A 44 11.87 7.19 29.75
N THR A 45 11.63 6.30 28.80
CA THR A 45 12.21 4.95 28.75
C THR A 45 13.49 4.92 27.89
N PRO A 46 14.29 3.83 27.97
CA PRO A 46 15.49 3.69 27.16
C PRO A 46 15.19 3.81 25.65
N ASP A 47 16.03 4.58 24.96
CA ASP A 47 15.98 4.75 23.51
C ASP A 47 16.24 3.43 22.76
N LEU A 48 15.56 3.23 21.62
CA LEU A 48 15.79 2.10 20.72
C LEU A 48 16.75 2.50 19.59
N ILE A 49 17.87 1.78 19.46
CA ILE A 49 18.89 2.05 18.44
C ILE A 49 18.99 0.85 17.50
N ASN A 50 18.56 1.05 16.26
CA ASN A 50 18.47 0.03 15.23
C ASN A 50 19.64 0.15 14.23
N GLY A 51 20.73 -0.56 14.56
CA GLY A 51 21.95 -0.67 13.76
C GLY A 51 23.04 0.33 14.15
N HIS A 52 24.07 0.46 13.30
CA HIS A 52 25.24 1.28 13.61
C HIS A 52 25.04 2.73 13.15
N ILE A 53 25.09 3.67 14.10
CA ILE A 53 24.92 5.11 13.86
C ILE A 53 26.10 5.82 14.51
N ALA A 54 26.74 6.73 13.76
CA ALA A 54 27.83 7.54 14.29
C ALA A 54 27.38 8.32 15.53
N HIS A 55 28.24 8.41 16.55
CA HIS A 55 27.88 8.92 17.87
C HIS A 55 27.38 10.38 17.83
N ASP A 56 28.02 11.22 17.02
CA ASP A 56 27.65 12.62 16.77
C ASP A 56 26.26 12.74 16.13
N LYS A 57 25.98 11.95 15.09
CA LYS A 57 24.67 11.89 14.44
C LYS A 57 23.58 11.40 15.39
N LEU A 58 23.87 10.34 16.16
CA LEU A 58 22.93 9.82 17.16
C LEU A 58 22.63 10.86 18.24
N SER A 59 23.65 11.58 18.72
CA SER A 59 23.48 12.65 19.71
C SER A 59 22.62 13.78 19.16
N SER A 60 22.83 14.18 17.89
CA SER A 60 22.01 15.16 17.19
C SER A 60 20.54 14.71 17.10
N MET A 61 20.27 13.47 16.69
CA MET A 61 18.91 12.93 16.63
C MET A 61 18.25 12.88 18.02
N LYS A 62 18.98 12.43 19.06
CA LYS A 62 18.46 12.39 20.44
C LYS A 62 18.06 13.77 20.95
N ASN A 63 18.87 14.79 20.67
CA ASN A 63 18.56 16.17 21.04
C ASN A 63 17.28 16.67 20.35
N ARG A 64 17.05 16.28 19.09
CA ARG A 64 15.84 16.62 18.34
C ARG A 64 14.61 15.90 18.86
N THR A 65 14.72 14.62 19.12
CA THR A 65 13.64 13.84 19.77
C THR A 65 13.27 14.50 21.10
N GLN A 66 14.24 14.88 21.93
CA GLN A 66 13.97 15.59 23.18
C GLN A 66 13.25 16.93 22.96
N ALA A 67 13.63 17.69 21.91
CA ALA A 67 12.96 18.94 21.56
C ALA A 67 11.52 18.72 21.06
N LEU A 68 11.27 17.66 20.28
CA LEU A 68 9.91 17.26 19.88
C LEU A 68 9.04 16.93 21.09
N ILE A 69 9.57 16.20 22.07
CA ILE A 69 8.84 15.85 23.29
C ILE A 69 8.51 17.10 24.11
N ARG A 70 9.47 18.02 24.29
CA ARG A 70 9.22 19.29 24.98
C ARG A 70 8.14 20.10 24.27
N LEU A 71 8.19 20.15 22.94
CA LEU A 71 7.16 20.81 22.14
C LEU A 71 5.77 20.22 22.44
N LEU A 72 5.63 18.88 22.41
CA LEU A 72 4.36 18.23 22.73
C LEU A 72 3.87 18.51 24.16
N GLN A 73 4.77 18.53 25.14
CA GLN A 73 4.47 18.84 26.53
C GLN A 73 4.03 20.30 26.72
N ASP A 74 4.71 21.23 26.05
CA ASP A 74 4.47 22.67 26.22
C ASP A 74 3.27 23.16 25.42
N SER A 75 2.93 22.49 24.30
CA SER A 75 1.87 22.97 23.39
C SER A 75 0.65 22.07 23.26
N CYS A 76 0.77 20.75 23.37
CA CYS A 76 -0.30 19.83 22.96
C CYS A 76 -1.01 19.17 24.14
N PHE A 77 -0.24 18.72 25.13
CA PHE A 77 -0.73 17.83 26.19
C PHE A 77 -0.43 18.40 27.57
N ASN A 78 -1.43 19.06 28.16
CA ASN A 78 -1.31 19.66 29.48
C ASN A 78 -1.75 18.71 30.62
N THR A 79 -2.32 17.55 30.26
CA THR A 79 -2.89 16.58 31.21
C THR A 79 -2.63 15.16 30.72
N GLY A 80 -2.16 14.28 31.60
CA GLY A 80 -1.97 12.85 31.33
C GLY A 80 -0.54 12.36 31.54
N ALA A 81 -0.42 11.13 32.05
CA ALA A 81 0.86 10.43 32.13
C ALA A 81 1.19 9.85 30.75
N ALA A 82 2.37 10.14 30.23
CA ALA A 82 2.87 9.51 29.01
C ALA A 82 4.23 8.86 29.28
N VAL A 83 4.46 7.72 28.63
CA VAL A 83 5.78 7.11 28.53
C VAL A 83 6.30 7.37 27.13
N TRP A 84 7.58 7.74 26.99
CA TRP A 84 8.16 8.02 25.68
C TRP A 84 9.60 7.52 25.55
N HIS A 85 9.97 7.16 24.33
CA HIS A 85 11.36 6.88 23.94
C HIS A 85 11.64 7.43 22.54
N GLY A 86 12.92 7.58 22.22
CA GLY A 86 13.35 7.81 20.84
C GLY A 86 13.70 6.51 20.12
N GLU A 87 13.41 6.46 18.84
CA GLU A 87 13.85 5.37 17.95
C GLU A 87 14.79 5.92 16.89
N TYR A 88 15.92 5.26 16.67
CA TYR A 88 16.97 5.74 15.76
C TYR A 88 17.38 4.63 14.82
N PHE A 89 17.38 4.90 13.52
CA PHE A 89 17.63 3.89 12.50
C PHE A 89 18.88 4.24 11.69
N SER A 90 19.75 3.26 11.52
CA SER A 90 20.85 3.33 10.55
C SER A 90 20.37 3.19 9.09
N GLY A 91 19.16 2.69 8.89
CA GLY A 91 18.50 2.60 7.59
C GLY A 91 18.12 3.98 7.05
N ARG A 92 18.24 4.13 5.73
CA ARG A 92 18.01 5.41 5.05
C ARG A 92 16.54 5.58 4.63
N SER A 93 16.11 6.82 4.49
CA SER A 93 14.79 7.25 4.00
C SER A 93 14.49 6.74 2.58
N LEU A 94 13.28 7.03 2.09
CA LEU A 94 12.87 6.80 0.70
C LEU A 94 13.81 7.42 -0.34
N SER A 95 14.52 8.50 0.03
CA SER A 95 15.52 9.14 -0.85
C SER A 95 16.89 8.46 -0.78
N GLY A 96 17.08 7.47 0.08
CA GLY A 96 18.36 6.78 0.26
C GLY A 96 19.47 7.66 0.85
N SER A 97 19.18 8.88 1.30
CA SER A 97 20.18 9.85 1.76
C SER A 97 20.00 10.30 3.21
N LEU A 98 18.80 10.20 3.78
CA LEU A 98 18.51 10.73 5.11
C LEU A 98 18.42 9.62 6.16
N LEU A 99 18.93 9.88 7.35
CA LEU A 99 18.67 9.05 8.51
C LEU A 99 17.25 9.29 9.02
N LYS A 100 16.65 8.20 9.51
CA LYS A 100 15.32 8.18 10.09
C LYS A 100 15.43 8.14 11.60
N PHE A 101 14.54 8.86 12.26
CA PHE A 101 14.35 8.73 13.71
C PHE A 101 12.90 9.04 14.07
N ALA A 102 12.48 8.59 15.24
CA ALA A 102 11.14 8.81 15.73
C ALA A 102 11.12 9.22 17.20
N ALA A 103 10.07 9.93 17.58
CA ALA A 103 9.62 10.06 18.96
C ALA A 103 8.31 9.28 19.09
N GLN A 104 8.29 8.26 19.96
CA GLN A 104 7.09 7.50 20.27
C GLN A 104 6.62 7.85 21.67
N CYS A 105 5.33 8.17 21.81
CA CYS A 105 4.67 8.46 23.08
C CYS A 105 3.47 7.51 23.23
N SER A 106 3.38 6.85 24.37
CA SER A 106 2.24 6.04 24.77
C SER A 106 1.57 6.70 25.98
N PHE A 107 0.29 7.02 25.82
CA PHE A 107 -0.57 7.57 26.84
C PHE A 107 -1.35 6.43 27.50
N TYR A 108 -1.50 6.49 28.81
CA TYR A 108 -2.20 5.48 29.60
C TYR A 108 -3.41 6.09 30.32
N GLY A 109 -4.41 5.26 30.60
CA GLY A 109 -5.53 5.62 31.46
C GLY A 109 -5.12 5.83 32.92
N GLN A 110 -6.09 5.93 33.82
CA GLN A 110 -5.81 6.15 35.25
C GLN A 110 -5.00 5.00 35.88
N GLU A 111 -5.09 3.81 35.31
CA GLU A 111 -4.26 2.67 35.66
C GLU A 111 -3.40 2.25 34.45
N LYS A 112 -2.10 1.97 34.66
CA LYS A 112 -1.17 1.55 33.58
C LYS A 112 -1.44 0.10 33.13
N THR A 113 -2.29 -0.64 33.84
CA THR A 113 -2.47 -2.10 33.75
C THR A 113 -3.59 -2.55 32.82
N ASP A 114 -4.38 -1.61 32.32
CA ASP A 114 -5.70 -1.83 31.73
C ASP A 114 -5.58 -2.25 30.25
N GLY A 115 -4.37 -2.18 29.70
CA GLY A 115 -4.07 -2.48 28.30
C GLY A 115 -4.53 -1.40 27.31
N THR A 116 -5.42 -0.47 27.71
CA THR A 116 -5.81 0.70 26.91
C THR A 116 -4.66 1.70 26.84
N LYS A 117 -4.16 1.91 25.62
CA LYS A 117 -3.09 2.86 25.31
C LYS A 117 -3.47 3.66 24.08
N ALA A 118 -3.24 4.97 24.12
CA ALA A 118 -3.25 5.79 22.90
C ALA A 118 -1.81 6.08 22.51
N ASP A 119 -1.46 5.84 21.25
CA ASP A 119 -0.10 6.01 20.76
C ASP A 119 -0.02 7.22 19.82
N LEU A 120 1.03 8.03 20.03
CA LEU A 120 1.45 9.12 19.15
C LEU A 120 2.87 8.83 18.68
N LEU A 121 3.10 9.02 17.39
CA LEU A 121 4.36 8.79 16.73
C LEU A 121 4.72 10.02 15.89
N ILE A 122 5.92 10.57 16.09
CA ILE A 122 6.49 11.59 15.19
C ILE A 122 7.71 10.98 14.51
N LEU A 123 7.62 10.79 13.21
CA LEU A 123 8.70 10.27 12.36
C LEU A 123 9.38 11.41 11.62
N ALA A 124 10.70 11.46 11.68
CA ALA A 124 11.52 12.32 10.85
C ALA A 124 12.01 11.54 9.63
N ASN A 125 11.89 12.15 8.44
CA ASN A 125 12.41 11.59 7.18
C ASN A 125 11.86 10.20 6.80
N ASP A 126 10.71 9.79 7.35
CA ASP A 126 10.07 8.51 7.03
C ASP A 126 8.59 8.68 6.70
N LEU A 127 8.19 8.22 5.52
CA LEU A 127 6.78 8.15 5.10
C LEU A 127 6.25 6.72 5.06
N SER A 128 7.06 5.72 5.40
CA SER A 128 6.68 4.32 5.23
C SER A 128 5.30 3.96 5.81
N PRO A 129 4.80 4.53 6.93
CA PRO A 129 3.45 4.23 7.41
C PRO A 129 2.32 4.74 6.51
N LEU A 130 2.59 5.72 5.65
CA LEU A 130 1.62 6.26 4.68
C LEU A 130 1.61 5.47 3.37
N LEU A 131 2.66 4.71 3.09
CA LEU A 131 2.89 4.15 1.76
C LEU A 131 2.44 2.70 1.67
N GLY A 132 1.59 2.41 0.70
CA GLY A 132 1.45 1.07 0.16
C GLY A 132 2.45 0.82 -0.97
N HIS A 133 2.38 -0.36 -1.55
CA HIS A 133 3.28 -0.81 -2.61
C HIS A 133 2.48 -1.28 -3.81
N TYR A 134 3.00 -1.02 -5.00
CA TYR A 134 2.36 -1.41 -6.25
C TYR A 134 3.43 -1.69 -7.29
N THR A 135 3.27 -2.76 -8.07
CA THR A 135 4.27 -3.17 -9.05
C THR A 135 3.61 -3.28 -10.41
N ILE A 136 4.20 -2.62 -11.41
CA ILE A 136 3.77 -2.73 -12.79
C ILE A 136 4.96 -2.74 -13.73
N ASN A 137 5.01 -3.74 -14.60
CA ASN A 137 6.10 -4.05 -15.50
C ASN A 137 7.46 -4.14 -14.75
N ASP A 138 7.47 -4.86 -13.63
CA ASP A 138 8.61 -4.99 -12.71
C ASP A 138 9.12 -3.67 -12.10
N ASN A 139 8.46 -2.54 -12.39
CA ASN A 139 8.75 -1.27 -11.75
C ASN A 139 7.98 -1.16 -10.44
N TYR A 140 8.71 -0.78 -9.39
CA TYR A 140 8.17 -0.61 -8.06
C TYR A 140 7.71 0.83 -7.84
N TYR A 141 6.46 0.97 -7.43
CA TYR A 141 5.83 2.24 -7.06
C TYR A 141 5.32 2.18 -5.63
N PHE A 142 5.13 3.37 -5.06
CA PHE A 142 4.41 3.51 -3.80
C PHE A 142 2.98 3.95 -4.08
N THR A 143 2.08 3.65 -3.15
CA THR A 143 0.72 4.17 -3.18
C THR A 143 0.45 5.01 -1.94
N ILE A 144 -0.34 6.06 -2.09
CA ILE A 144 -0.85 6.87 -0.99
C ILE A 144 -2.35 7.08 -1.19
N LYS A 145 -3.11 7.30 -0.13
CA LYS A 145 -4.54 7.59 -0.28
C LYS A 145 -4.77 8.83 -1.13
N ALA A 146 -5.67 8.73 -2.11
CA ALA A 146 -5.93 9.82 -3.05
C ALA A 146 -6.66 11.01 -2.39
N ASN A 147 -7.49 10.74 -1.38
CA ASN A 147 -8.23 11.77 -0.65
C ASN A 147 -7.36 12.38 0.45
N VAL A 148 -6.55 13.37 0.07
CA VAL A 148 -5.75 14.18 0.99
C VAL A 148 -6.47 15.49 1.25
N THR A 149 -6.65 15.84 2.51
CA THR A 149 -7.19 17.16 2.90
C THR A 149 -6.10 17.99 3.53
N SER A 150 -6.26 19.32 3.55
CA SER A 150 -5.39 20.16 4.37
C SER A 150 -6.09 20.52 5.67
N GLN A 151 -5.41 20.32 6.79
CA GLN A 151 -5.86 20.73 8.12
C GLN A 151 -4.70 21.44 8.81
N ASN A 152 -4.95 22.61 9.39
CA ASN A 152 -3.94 23.43 10.08
C ASN A 152 -2.67 23.68 9.23
N GLY A 153 -2.84 23.91 7.91
CA GLY A 153 -1.73 24.17 6.98
C GLY A 153 -0.80 22.96 6.76
N CYS A 154 -1.24 21.76 7.12
CA CYS A 154 -0.55 20.49 6.94
C CYS A 154 -1.39 19.55 6.08
N LEU A 155 -0.77 18.58 5.41
CA LEU A 155 -1.50 17.54 4.69
C LEU A 155 -1.98 16.48 5.68
N TYR A 156 -3.27 16.15 5.64
CA TYR A 156 -3.93 15.21 6.54
C TYR A 156 -4.39 13.95 5.80
N PHE A 157 -4.07 12.81 6.40
CA PHE A 157 -4.43 11.48 5.91
C PHE A 157 -5.15 10.71 7.00
N GLN A 158 -6.21 10.00 6.63
CA GLN A 158 -6.93 9.12 7.54
C GLN A 158 -6.99 7.69 6.98
N GLN A 159 -6.68 6.72 7.83
CA GLN A 159 -6.78 5.30 7.56
C GLN A 159 -7.91 4.70 8.42
N PRO A 160 -9.17 4.67 7.92
CA PRO A 160 -10.30 4.17 8.70
C PRO A 160 -10.14 2.72 9.14
N GLN A 161 -9.53 1.88 8.30
CA GLN A 161 -9.30 0.45 8.57
C GLN A 161 -8.44 0.21 9.82
N THR A 162 -7.43 1.07 10.04
CA THR A 162 -6.51 0.97 11.17
C THR A 162 -6.85 1.96 12.29
N GLY A 163 -7.90 2.78 12.10
CA GLY A 163 -8.19 3.91 12.96
C GLY A 163 -7.00 4.87 13.11
N THR A 164 -6.12 5.00 12.11
CA THR A 164 -4.91 5.82 12.24
C THR A 164 -5.03 7.12 11.44
N SER A 165 -4.60 8.22 12.03
CA SER A 165 -4.56 9.54 11.42
C SER A 165 -3.13 10.01 11.28
N PHE A 166 -2.84 10.80 10.24
CA PHE A 166 -1.52 11.34 10.01
C PHE A 166 -1.55 12.80 9.54
N TRP A 167 -0.59 13.59 10.03
CA TRP A 167 -0.18 14.86 9.44
C TRP A 167 1.20 14.75 8.83
N LEU A 168 1.32 15.15 7.56
CA LEU A 168 2.61 15.35 6.90
C LEU A 168 2.98 16.83 6.99
N ILE A 169 4.11 17.08 7.65
CA ILE A 169 4.70 18.40 7.86
C ILE A 169 5.90 18.55 6.92
N THR A 170 5.80 19.50 6.00
CA THR A 170 6.88 19.85 5.05
C THR A 170 7.18 21.34 5.17
N ALA A 171 8.37 21.75 4.68
CA ALA A 171 8.73 23.15 4.60
C ALA A 171 7.81 23.92 3.64
N ASP A 172 7.41 23.27 2.55
CA ASP A 172 6.51 23.78 1.53
C ASP A 172 5.54 22.68 1.09
N ASN A 173 4.24 22.95 1.23
CA ASN A 173 3.19 22.00 0.85
C ASN A 173 3.09 21.79 -0.67
N THR A 174 3.80 22.59 -1.49
CA THR A 174 3.88 22.41 -2.94
C THR A 174 5.07 21.53 -3.36
N ASN A 175 6.08 21.37 -2.48
CA ASN A 175 7.24 20.52 -2.71
C ASN A 175 7.22 19.35 -1.74
N LEU A 176 6.50 18.29 -2.12
CA LEU A 176 6.28 17.13 -1.27
C LEU A 176 7.41 16.10 -1.45
N PRO A 177 7.68 15.26 -0.43
CA PRO A 177 8.70 14.20 -0.51
C PRO A 177 8.36 13.07 -1.50
N TYR A 178 7.23 13.17 -2.20
CA TYR A 178 6.77 12.27 -3.25
C TYR A 178 6.23 13.06 -4.45
N LEU A 179 6.27 12.45 -5.64
CA LEU A 179 5.66 12.95 -6.87
C LEU A 179 4.56 11.98 -7.32
N PRO A 180 3.42 12.48 -7.80
CA PRO A 180 2.42 11.63 -8.44
C PRO A 180 3.01 11.00 -9.70
N VAL A 181 2.73 9.70 -9.89
CA VAL A 181 2.90 9.04 -11.18
C VAL A 181 1.76 9.51 -12.07
N THR A 182 2.06 9.94 -13.29
CA THR A 182 1.00 10.40 -14.21
C THR A 182 0.24 9.21 -14.80
N ARG A 183 -0.99 9.45 -15.26
CA ARG A 183 -1.74 8.43 -16.00
C ARG A 183 -0.99 7.94 -17.22
N LYS A 184 -0.29 8.85 -17.93
CA LYS A 184 0.56 8.50 -19.07
C LYS A 184 1.66 7.53 -18.68
N GLU A 185 2.41 7.83 -17.61
CA GLU A 185 3.48 6.95 -17.11
C GLU A 185 2.93 5.56 -16.76
N TYR A 186 1.82 5.50 -16.02
CA TYR A 186 1.15 4.25 -15.67
C TYR A 186 0.74 3.44 -16.91
N LEU A 187 0.02 4.06 -17.85
CA LEU A 187 -0.50 3.36 -19.04
C LEU A 187 0.64 2.81 -19.92
N ILE A 188 1.77 3.52 -20.02
CA ILE A 188 2.94 3.06 -20.77
C ILE A 188 3.53 1.80 -20.13
N GLU A 189 3.69 1.76 -18.81
CA GLU A 189 4.22 0.57 -18.13
C GLU A 189 3.21 -0.58 -18.14
N ALA A 190 1.91 -0.31 -17.91
CA ALA A 190 0.84 -1.29 -18.02
C ALA A 190 0.82 -1.97 -19.41
N ARG A 191 0.97 -1.16 -20.46
CA ARG A 191 1.04 -1.65 -21.84
C ARG A 191 2.21 -2.61 -22.07
N LYS A 192 3.39 -2.28 -21.54
CA LYS A 192 4.58 -3.13 -21.66
C LYS A 192 4.40 -4.46 -20.94
N GLU A 193 3.84 -4.44 -19.73
CA GLU A 193 3.53 -5.66 -18.96
C GLU A 193 2.59 -6.57 -19.75
N LEU A 194 1.48 -6.02 -20.28
CA LEU A 194 0.50 -6.82 -21.03
C LEU A 194 1.06 -7.44 -22.30
N ILE A 195 1.91 -6.72 -23.04
CA ILE A 195 2.59 -7.25 -24.23
C ILE A 195 3.54 -8.39 -23.84
N ARG A 196 4.33 -8.20 -22.78
CA ARG A 196 5.25 -9.22 -22.25
C ARG A 196 4.47 -10.47 -21.83
N ASP A 197 3.43 -10.31 -21.04
CA ASP A 197 2.60 -11.41 -20.52
C ASP A 197 1.90 -12.16 -21.67
N THR A 198 1.35 -11.44 -22.65
CA THR A 198 0.76 -12.04 -23.86
C THR A 198 1.78 -12.87 -24.63
N THR A 199 3.02 -12.36 -24.75
CA THR A 199 4.11 -13.06 -25.45
C THR A 199 4.55 -14.33 -24.69
N LEU A 200 4.63 -14.26 -23.36
CA LEU A 200 4.97 -15.38 -22.50
C LEU A 200 3.92 -16.49 -22.61
N ILE A 201 2.64 -16.15 -22.46
CA ILE A 201 1.51 -17.10 -22.57
C ILE A 201 1.49 -17.75 -23.98
N SER A 202 1.67 -16.95 -25.04
CA SER A 202 1.70 -17.47 -26.41
C SER A 202 2.86 -18.44 -26.64
N THR A 203 4.04 -18.13 -26.09
CA THR A 203 5.22 -19.00 -26.18
C THR A 203 5.00 -20.30 -25.40
N GLU A 204 4.42 -20.22 -24.21
CA GLU A 204 4.10 -21.39 -23.40
C GLU A 204 3.18 -22.37 -24.15
N TRP A 205 2.11 -21.87 -24.78
CA TRP A 205 1.18 -22.71 -25.54
C TRP A 205 1.79 -23.28 -26.83
N ARG A 206 2.62 -22.50 -27.53
CA ARG A 206 3.38 -23.01 -28.69
C ARG A 206 4.31 -24.15 -28.32
N ASN A 207 4.88 -24.12 -27.11
CA ASN A 207 5.75 -25.20 -26.62
C ASN A 207 4.96 -26.43 -26.13
N LYS A 208 3.69 -26.26 -25.75
CA LYS A 208 2.83 -27.34 -25.23
C LYS A 208 2.06 -28.10 -26.31
N ILE A 209 1.72 -27.45 -27.42
CA ILE A 209 0.91 -28.05 -28.49
C ILE A 209 1.82 -28.41 -29.66
N THR A 210 1.98 -29.70 -29.89
CA THR A 210 2.66 -30.21 -31.09
C THR A 210 1.76 -30.06 -32.30
N ILE A 211 2.23 -29.36 -33.32
CA ILE A 211 1.55 -29.25 -34.62
C ILE A 211 2.04 -30.39 -35.52
N ARG A 212 1.14 -31.30 -35.90
CA ARG A 212 1.47 -32.36 -36.88
C ARG A 212 1.62 -31.78 -38.29
N PRO A 213 2.39 -32.41 -39.19
CA PRO A 213 2.46 -31.98 -40.58
C PRO A 213 1.08 -31.93 -41.26
N ALA A 214 0.84 -30.91 -42.09
CA ALA A 214 -0.47 -30.73 -42.76
C ALA A 214 -0.91 -31.94 -43.60
N ALA A 215 0.04 -32.66 -44.21
CA ALA A 215 -0.23 -33.87 -44.96
C ALA A 215 -0.76 -35.01 -44.10
N GLU A 216 -0.25 -35.14 -42.86
CA GLU A 216 -0.71 -36.15 -41.90
C GLU A 216 -2.13 -35.83 -41.42
N GLN A 217 -2.39 -34.56 -41.09
CA GLN A 217 -3.72 -34.10 -40.65
C GLN A 217 -4.79 -34.26 -41.75
N GLU A 218 -4.44 -33.97 -43.01
CA GLU A 218 -5.38 -34.19 -44.13
C GLU A 218 -5.58 -35.67 -44.42
N ALA A 219 -4.55 -36.52 -44.28
CA ALA A 219 -4.68 -37.96 -44.44
C ALA A 219 -5.63 -38.58 -43.40
N GLU A 220 -5.48 -38.22 -42.12
CA GLU A 220 -6.38 -38.67 -41.03
C GLU A 220 -7.82 -38.20 -41.27
N LYS A 221 -8.00 -36.94 -41.68
CA LYS A 221 -9.30 -36.39 -42.05
C LYS A 221 -9.96 -37.16 -43.19
N GLN A 222 -9.21 -37.48 -44.25
CA GLN A 222 -9.75 -38.28 -45.36
C GLN A 222 -10.09 -39.71 -44.91
N GLN A 223 -9.28 -40.31 -44.03
CA GLN A 223 -9.53 -41.64 -43.47
C GLN A 223 -10.83 -41.69 -42.67
N GLU A 224 -11.06 -40.73 -41.76
CA GLU A 224 -12.31 -40.56 -41.00
C GLU A 224 -13.53 -40.39 -41.92
N LEU A 225 -13.43 -39.52 -42.92
CA LEU A 225 -14.50 -39.33 -43.91
C LEU A 225 -14.79 -40.61 -44.71
N GLN A 226 -13.77 -41.44 -44.96
CA GLN A 226 -13.91 -42.71 -45.64
C GLN A 226 -14.56 -43.77 -44.74
N GLN A 227 -14.23 -43.80 -43.45
CA GLN A 227 -14.93 -44.64 -42.46
C GLN A 227 -16.41 -44.25 -42.32
N LEU A 228 -16.74 -42.95 -42.33
CA LEU A 228 -18.15 -42.54 -42.34
C LEU A 228 -18.90 -43.07 -43.57
N LYS A 229 -18.25 -43.08 -44.75
CA LYS A 229 -18.84 -43.64 -45.99
C LYS A 229 -19.05 -45.15 -45.94
N THR A 230 -18.28 -45.89 -45.14
CA THR A 230 -18.49 -47.34 -44.99
C THR A 230 -19.58 -47.67 -43.97
N LEU A 231 -19.80 -46.80 -42.98
CA LEU A 231 -20.77 -47.01 -41.90
C LEU A 231 -22.18 -46.48 -42.21
N TYR A 232 -22.29 -45.42 -43.02
CA TYR A 232 -23.55 -44.72 -43.29
C TYR A 232 -23.82 -44.56 -44.78
N SER A 233 -25.08 -44.37 -45.16
CA SER A 233 -25.49 -44.12 -46.55
C SER A 233 -26.63 -43.10 -46.64
N GLY A 234 -26.91 -42.60 -47.84
CA GLY A 234 -28.01 -41.67 -48.11
C GLY A 234 -27.90 -40.35 -47.33
N MET A 235 -29.03 -39.83 -46.85
CA MET A 235 -29.09 -38.55 -46.12
C MET A 235 -28.34 -38.58 -44.79
N GLU A 236 -28.26 -39.74 -44.12
CA GLU A 236 -27.56 -39.85 -42.84
C GLU A 236 -26.05 -39.66 -43.01
N LEU A 237 -25.45 -40.23 -44.06
CA LEU A 237 -24.04 -40.02 -44.40
C LEU A 237 -23.72 -38.54 -44.58
N GLU A 238 -24.55 -37.82 -45.33
CA GLU A 238 -24.35 -36.40 -45.59
C GLU A 238 -24.49 -35.57 -44.31
N ALA A 239 -25.45 -35.90 -43.44
CA ALA A 239 -25.57 -35.27 -42.12
C ALA A 239 -24.33 -35.52 -41.25
N ARG A 240 -23.81 -36.75 -41.20
CA ARG A 240 -22.62 -37.11 -40.40
C ARG A 240 -21.34 -36.45 -40.91
N LYS A 241 -21.10 -36.45 -42.22
CA LYS A 241 -19.97 -35.73 -42.83
C LYS A 241 -20.01 -34.24 -42.50
N LYS A 242 -21.20 -33.63 -42.58
CA LYS A 242 -21.40 -32.21 -42.25
C LYS A 242 -21.03 -31.94 -40.78
N ILE A 243 -21.52 -32.77 -39.86
CA ILE A 243 -21.20 -32.64 -38.42
C ILE A 243 -19.68 -32.79 -38.18
N TYR A 244 -19.05 -33.82 -38.77
CA TYR A 244 -17.61 -34.03 -38.65
C TYR A 244 -16.82 -32.81 -39.14
N LEU A 245 -17.09 -32.35 -40.36
CA LEU A 245 -16.40 -31.19 -40.95
C LEU A 245 -16.67 -29.89 -40.18
N GLN A 246 -17.84 -29.76 -39.55
CA GLN A 246 -18.18 -28.61 -38.71
C GLN A 246 -17.37 -28.57 -37.41
N HIS A 247 -16.95 -29.72 -36.89
CA HIS A 247 -16.17 -29.82 -35.65
C HIS A 247 -14.68 -30.08 -35.88
N TYR A 248 -14.28 -30.46 -37.09
CA TYR A 248 -12.88 -30.64 -37.45
C TYR A 248 -12.11 -29.32 -37.32
N THR A 249 -11.00 -29.36 -36.59
CA THR A 249 -10.11 -28.21 -36.36
C THR A 249 -8.68 -28.68 -36.57
N SER A 250 -7.91 -27.97 -37.41
CA SER A 250 -6.49 -28.26 -37.58
C SER A 250 -5.71 -27.94 -36.30
N ASP A 251 -4.57 -28.61 -36.08
CA ASP A 251 -3.72 -28.37 -34.90
C ASP A 251 -3.30 -26.88 -34.81
N GLU A 252 -3.02 -26.23 -35.94
CA GLU A 252 -2.69 -24.80 -36.02
C GLU A 252 -3.87 -23.92 -35.58
N THR A 253 -5.08 -24.23 -36.06
CA THR A 253 -6.29 -23.49 -35.66
C THR A 253 -6.59 -23.70 -34.18
N PHE A 254 -6.42 -24.92 -33.67
CA PHE A 254 -6.60 -25.25 -32.26
C PHE A 254 -5.60 -24.49 -31.37
N LEU A 255 -4.32 -24.44 -31.76
CA LEU A 255 -3.30 -23.64 -31.09
C LEU A 255 -3.68 -22.16 -31.07
N GLN A 256 -4.06 -21.59 -32.21
CA GLN A 256 -4.43 -20.18 -32.31
C GLN A 256 -5.66 -19.85 -31.46
N GLN A 257 -6.69 -20.71 -31.45
CA GLN A 257 -7.86 -20.57 -30.59
C GLN A 257 -7.49 -20.65 -29.11
N THR A 258 -6.59 -21.56 -28.75
CA THR A 258 -6.10 -21.73 -27.37
C THR A 258 -5.35 -20.50 -26.90
N ILE A 259 -4.42 -19.97 -27.72
CA ILE A 259 -3.70 -18.72 -27.41
C ILE A 259 -4.67 -17.55 -27.30
N THR A 260 -5.61 -17.41 -28.24
CA THR A 260 -6.60 -16.32 -28.23
C THR A 260 -7.45 -16.36 -26.95
N LYS A 261 -7.91 -17.55 -26.56
CA LYS A 261 -8.68 -17.72 -25.31
C LYS A 261 -7.82 -17.42 -24.08
N ALA A 262 -6.57 -17.89 -24.06
CA ALA A 262 -5.66 -17.69 -22.93
C ALA A 262 -5.19 -16.23 -22.76
N THR A 263 -5.19 -15.44 -23.84
CA THR A 263 -4.72 -14.04 -23.85
C THR A 263 -5.87 -13.03 -23.94
N ALA A 264 -7.13 -13.48 -23.89
CA ALA A 264 -8.30 -12.64 -24.11
C ALA A 264 -8.38 -11.45 -23.14
N LEU A 265 -8.09 -11.68 -21.86
CA LEU A 265 -8.09 -10.62 -20.84
C LEU A 265 -7.01 -9.59 -21.14
N GLN A 266 -5.77 -10.02 -21.37
CA GLN A 266 -4.65 -9.12 -21.66
C GLN A 266 -4.90 -8.32 -22.94
N CYS A 267 -5.41 -8.95 -24.00
CA CYS A 267 -5.73 -8.27 -25.25
C CYS A 267 -6.84 -7.22 -25.07
N SER A 268 -7.89 -7.55 -24.30
CA SER A 268 -8.98 -6.61 -23.99
C SER A 268 -8.46 -5.40 -23.21
N THR A 269 -7.65 -5.63 -22.18
CA THR A 269 -7.08 -4.55 -21.37
C THR A 269 -6.05 -3.72 -22.15
N LEU A 270 -5.26 -4.36 -23.02
CA LEU A 270 -4.32 -3.68 -23.92
C LEU A 270 -5.07 -2.76 -24.89
N HIS A 271 -6.19 -3.22 -25.46
CA HIS A 271 -7.02 -2.39 -26.32
C HIS A 271 -7.61 -1.18 -25.57
N LEU A 272 -8.05 -1.36 -24.32
CA LEU A 272 -8.49 -0.24 -23.46
C LEU A 272 -7.35 0.77 -23.25
N ILE A 273 -6.15 0.30 -22.89
CA ILE A 273 -4.98 1.16 -22.67
C ILE A 273 -4.59 1.91 -23.94
N ASP A 274 -4.54 1.23 -25.08
CA ASP A 274 -4.22 1.85 -26.38
C ASP A 274 -5.26 2.92 -26.73
N SER A 275 -6.55 2.65 -26.50
CA SER A 275 -7.61 3.64 -26.68
C SER A 275 -7.45 4.86 -25.76
N LEU A 276 -7.11 4.65 -24.48
CA LEU A 276 -6.87 5.75 -23.55
C LEU A 276 -5.65 6.59 -23.96
N LEU A 277 -4.55 5.95 -24.37
CA LEU A 277 -3.34 6.64 -24.81
C LEU A 277 -3.57 7.46 -26.10
N LEU A 278 -4.40 6.95 -27.02
CA LEU A 278 -4.68 7.59 -28.31
C LEU A 278 -5.73 8.70 -28.20
N ASN A 279 -6.79 8.49 -27.42
CA ASN A 279 -7.98 9.34 -27.44
C ASN A 279 -8.10 10.29 -26.24
N THR A 280 -7.22 10.19 -25.25
CA THR A 280 -7.23 11.08 -24.07
C THR A 280 -6.30 12.28 -24.28
N GLY A 281 -6.82 13.49 -24.06
CA GLY A 281 -6.03 14.72 -24.18
C GLY A 281 -4.88 14.79 -23.16
N ALA A 282 -3.80 15.50 -23.51
CA ALA A 282 -2.58 15.62 -22.68
C ALA A 282 -2.86 16.05 -21.24
N ALA A 283 -3.69 17.07 -21.03
CA ALA A 283 -4.04 17.54 -19.69
C ALA A 283 -4.69 16.46 -18.81
N GLN A 284 -5.44 15.52 -19.39
CA GLN A 284 -6.00 14.40 -18.65
C GLN A 284 -4.95 13.31 -18.40
N LEU A 285 -4.05 13.05 -19.35
CA LEU A 285 -2.96 12.10 -19.22
C LEU A 285 -1.88 12.52 -18.20
N ASP A 286 -1.72 13.82 -17.98
CA ASP A 286 -0.78 14.40 -17.00
C ASP A 286 -1.34 14.42 -15.57
N ARG A 287 -2.63 14.09 -15.38
CA ARG A 287 -3.20 13.94 -14.03
C ARG A 287 -2.55 12.77 -13.29
N PRO A 288 -2.61 12.75 -11.94
CA PRO A 288 -2.18 11.60 -11.17
C PRO A 288 -2.91 10.31 -11.56
N ALA A 289 -2.17 9.21 -11.58
CA ALA A 289 -2.70 7.87 -11.71
C ALA A 289 -3.32 7.43 -10.38
N ILE A 290 -4.66 7.49 -10.33
CA ILE A 290 -5.45 7.01 -9.19
C ILE A 290 -6.02 5.66 -9.57
N ILE A 291 -5.65 4.62 -8.83
CA ILE A 291 -6.10 3.25 -9.04
C ILE A 291 -7.07 2.84 -7.92
N ALA A 292 -7.88 1.82 -8.20
CA ALA A 292 -8.69 1.21 -7.15
C ALA A 292 -7.78 0.78 -6.00
N GLY A 293 -8.21 0.99 -4.76
CA GLY A 293 -7.47 0.47 -3.62
C GLY A 293 -7.37 -1.04 -3.78
N GLN A 294 -6.16 -1.59 -3.72
CA GLN A 294 -6.03 -2.98 -3.32
C GLN A 294 -6.51 -3.00 -1.89
N ASP A 295 -7.71 -3.51 -1.66
CA ASP A 295 -8.04 -4.04 -0.36
C ASP A 295 -6.98 -5.10 -0.11
N ALA A 296 -5.93 -4.72 0.62
CA ALA A 296 -4.98 -5.68 1.14
C ALA A 296 -5.83 -6.58 2.01
N ASP A 297 -6.21 -7.75 1.50
CA ASP A 297 -6.72 -8.81 2.33
C ASP A 297 -5.60 -9.05 3.37
N PRO A 298 -5.83 -8.75 4.66
CA PRO A 298 -4.79 -8.89 5.67
C PRO A 298 -4.35 -10.35 5.84
N ASN A 299 -4.99 -11.31 5.17
CA ASN A 299 -4.61 -12.71 5.11
C ASN A 299 -3.75 -13.11 3.90
N GLU A 300 -3.43 -12.22 2.95
CA GLU A 300 -2.32 -12.47 2.02
C GLU A 300 -0.99 -12.22 2.75
N ALA A 301 -0.71 -13.07 3.74
CA ALA A 301 0.63 -13.31 4.19
C ALA A 301 1.46 -13.67 2.96
N THR A 302 2.46 -12.85 2.65
CA THR A 302 3.58 -13.20 1.78
C THR A 302 4.06 -14.60 2.19
N THR A 303 3.66 -15.60 1.42
CA THR A 303 4.24 -16.94 1.49
C THR A 303 5.64 -16.82 0.94
N ASP A 304 6.57 -16.59 1.87
CA ASP A 304 8.00 -16.82 1.72
C ASP A 304 8.21 -18.34 1.65
N GLN A 305 7.72 -18.98 0.58
CA GLN A 305 8.06 -20.35 0.21
C GLN A 305 8.22 -20.42 -1.30
N GLY A 306 9.40 -20.88 -1.72
CA GLY A 306 9.78 -21.14 -3.11
C GLY A 306 8.90 -22.20 -3.76
N VAL A 307 7.69 -21.80 -4.14
CA VAL A 307 6.86 -22.50 -5.11
C VAL A 307 7.33 -22.03 -6.48
N GLN A 308 7.81 -22.98 -7.29
CA GLN A 308 8.08 -22.75 -8.71
C GLN A 308 6.84 -22.10 -9.36
N PRO A 309 7.02 -21.06 -10.20
CA PRO A 309 5.90 -20.45 -10.90
C PRO A 309 5.30 -21.49 -11.84
N THR A 310 4.16 -22.04 -11.43
CA THR A 310 3.32 -22.88 -12.28
C THR A 310 2.09 -22.05 -12.61
N THR A 311 1.90 -21.82 -13.92
CA THR A 311 0.95 -20.89 -14.55
C THR A 311 1.29 -19.41 -14.34
N ALA A 312 1.56 -18.70 -15.45
CA ALA A 312 1.77 -17.26 -15.45
C ALA A 312 0.53 -16.56 -14.89
N THR A 313 0.55 -16.20 -13.60
CA THR A 313 -0.48 -15.36 -13.01
C THR A 313 -0.46 -14.02 -13.76
N PRO A 314 -1.62 -13.56 -14.29
CA PRO A 314 -1.68 -12.26 -14.95
C PRO A 314 -1.11 -11.17 -14.04
N GLY A 315 -0.25 -10.32 -14.58
CA GLY A 315 0.25 -9.15 -13.85
C GLY A 315 -0.87 -8.19 -13.45
N GLN A 316 -0.58 -7.26 -12.54
CA GLN A 316 -1.56 -6.31 -12.01
C GLN A 316 -2.20 -5.44 -13.11
N ALA A 317 -1.51 -5.24 -14.24
CA ALA A 317 -2.04 -4.51 -15.39
C ALA A 317 -3.25 -5.21 -16.02
N ALA A 318 -3.36 -6.54 -15.95
CA ALA A 318 -4.49 -7.27 -16.52
C ALA A 318 -5.83 -6.94 -15.85
N ALA A 319 -5.80 -6.53 -14.58
CA ALA A 319 -6.97 -6.12 -13.81
C ALA A 319 -7.36 -4.64 -14.00
N PHE A 320 -6.64 -3.89 -14.84
CA PHE A 320 -6.91 -2.47 -15.05
C PHE A 320 -8.21 -2.25 -15.82
N ASN A 321 -9.18 -1.58 -15.17
CA ASN A 321 -10.48 -1.24 -15.75
C ASN A 321 -10.70 0.28 -15.89
N GLY A 322 -9.66 1.08 -15.63
CA GLY A 322 -9.72 2.54 -15.62
C GLY A 322 -9.18 3.16 -14.34
N PHE A 323 -9.07 4.49 -14.34
CA PHE A 323 -8.66 5.25 -13.15
C PHE A 323 -9.83 5.47 -12.19
N ALA A 324 -9.57 5.36 -10.90
CA ALA A 324 -10.57 5.37 -9.83
C ALA A 324 -10.74 6.75 -9.19
N ASP A 325 -10.79 7.81 -10.01
CA ASP A 325 -10.94 9.19 -9.51
C ASP A 325 -12.17 9.33 -8.60
N GLY A 326 -11.97 9.88 -7.40
CA GLY A 326 -13.06 10.15 -6.45
C GLY A 326 -13.70 8.91 -5.83
N GLN A 327 -13.23 7.70 -6.17
CA GLN A 327 -13.73 6.47 -5.56
C GLN A 327 -13.25 6.36 -4.10
N PRO A 328 -14.14 5.99 -3.15
CA PRO A 328 -13.73 5.70 -1.79
C PRO A 328 -12.64 4.61 -1.76
N GLY A 329 -11.60 4.82 -0.95
CA GLY A 329 -10.50 3.87 -0.83
C GLY A 329 -9.49 3.87 -1.99
N ALA A 330 -9.71 4.67 -3.04
CA ALA A 330 -8.76 4.78 -4.13
C ALA A 330 -7.39 5.31 -3.67
N THR A 331 -6.34 4.83 -4.34
CA THR A 331 -4.96 5.19 -4.03
C THR A 331 -4.30 5.84 -5.24
N MET A 332 -3.50 6.85 -4.97
CA MET A 332 -2.66 7.52 -5.95
C MET A 332 -1.30 6.83 -5.99
N LEU A 333 -0.84 6.50 -7.18
CA LEU A 333 0.53 6.04 -7.38
C LEU A 333 1.50 7.20 -7.26
N VAL A 334 2.58 6.99 -6.52
CA VAL A 334 3.62 7.99 -6.26
C VAL A 334 5.01 7.38 -6.36
N LYS A 335 5.98 8.24 -6.66
CA LYS A 335 7.42 7.95 -6.65
C LYS A 335 8.13 8.93 -5.71
N ALA A 336 9.34 8.60 -5.28
CA ALA A 336 10.12 9.50 -4.45
C ALA A 336 10.39 10.83 -5.20
N ASN A 337 10.34 11.96 -4.48
CA ASN A 337 10.71 13.26 -5.02
C ASN A 337 12.13 13.65 -4.57
N PRO A 338 13.19 13.32 -5.33
CA PRO A 338 14.54 13.70 -4.94
C PRO A 338 14.74 15.22 -4.85
N ALA A 339 13.99 16.01 -5.62
CA ALA A 339 14.07 17.48 -5.63
C ALA A 339 13.48 18.14 -4.37
N CYS A 340 12.70 17.40 -3.57
CA CYS A 340 12.22 17.88 -2.28
C CYS A 340 13.36 17.98 -1.24
N PHE A 341 14.42 17.19 -1.41
CA PHE A 341 15.46 17.06 -0.40
C PHE A 341 16.63 18.00 -0.70
N ASN A 342 17.00 18.80 0.27
CA ASN A 342 18.21 19.58 0.23
C ASN A 342 19.43 18.68 0.52
N PRO A 343 20.31 18.43 -0.47
CA PRO A 343 21.47 17.57 -0.30
C PRO A 343 22.60 18.25 0.50
N SER A 344 22.54 19.56 0.73
CA SER A 344 23.55 20.29 1.51
C SER A 344 23.37 20.13 3.02
N LEU A 345 22.23 19.59 3.45
CA LEU A 345 21.97 19.30 4.86
C LEU A 345 22.58 17.95 5.24
N SER A 346 23.07 17.85 6.47
CA SER A 346 23.53 16.57 7.02
C SER A 346 22.37 15.56 7.13
N GLU A 347 22.70 14.28 6.95
CA GLU A 347 21.73 13.20 6.77
C GLU A 347 20.75 13.05 7.95
N GLU A 348 21.15 13.42 9.16
CA GLU A 348 20.34 13.36 10.38
C GLU A 348 19.38 14.54 10.58
N LYS A 349 19.44 15.54 9.70
CA LYS A 349 18.53 16.69 9.78
C LYS A 349 17.16 16.34 9.22
N PRO A 350 16.08 16.65 9.93
CA PRO A 350 14.73 16.40 9.45
C PRO A 350 14.41 17.34 8.28
N GLN A 351 13.97 16.80 7.16
CA GLN A 351 13.49 17.56 5.99
C GLN A 351 11.96 17.53 5.87
N PHE A 352 11.32 16.56 6.53
CA PHE A 352 9.89 16.53 6.78
C PHE A 352 9.61 15.73 8.07
N PHE A 353 8.43 15.92 8.64
CA PHE A 353 7.91 15.07 9.71
C PHE A 353 6.59 14.43 9.30
N LEU A 354 6.37 13.20 9.77
CA LEU A 354 5.10 12.53 9.73
C LEU A 354 4.62 12.31 11.18
N VAL A 355 3.52 12.95 11.54
CA VAL A 355 2.89 12.81 12.86
C VAL A 355 1.72 11.87 12.73
N GLY A 356 1.79 10.68 13.32
CA GLY A 356 0.75 9.66 13.30
C GLY A 356 0.18 9.39 14.68
N TRP A 357 -1.12 9.20 14.80
CA TRP A 357 -1.77 8.78 16.05
C TRP A 357 -2.96 7.87 15.79
N ARG A 358 -3.30 7.04 16.77
CA ARG A 358 -4.52 6.24 16.74
C ARG A 358 -5.72 7.10 17.15
N PHE A 359 -6.79 6.95 16.40
CA PHE A 359 -8.12 7.51 16.64
C PHE A 359 -9.13 6.35 16.65
N ASP A 360 -9.71 6.10 17.83
CA ASP A 360 -10.91 5.29 17.97
C ASP A 360 -11.91 6.13 18.77
N PRO A 361 -13.06 6.54 18.18
CA PRO A 361 -14.05 7.33 18.88
C PRO A 361 -14.70 6.58 20.05
N ASN A 362 -14.62 5.24 20.08
CA ASN A 362 -15.15 4.41 21.15
C ASN A 362 -14.15 4.21 22.30
N GLU A 363 -12.88 4.58 22.11
CA GLU A 363 -11.84 4.53 23.14
C GLU A 363 -11.63 5.95 23.70
N PRO A 364 -12.05 6.24 24.94
CA PRO A 364 -12.00 7.59 25.50
C PRO A 364 -10.60 8.23 25.44
N LEU A 365 -9.55 7.44 25.66
CA LEU A 365 -8.17 7.92 25.65
C LEU A 365 -7.69 8.31 24.24
N ALA A 366 -8.00 7.49 23.23
CA ALA A 366 -7.64 7.78 21.84
C ALA A 366 -8.46 8.95 21.28
N SER A 367 -9.75 9.01 21.64
CA SER A 367 -10.64 10.13 21.30
C SER A 367 -10.16 11.44 21.93
N ASP A 368 -9.73 11.41 23.20
CA ASP A 368 -9.18 12.59 23.87
C ASP A 368 -7.84 13.02 23.28
N LEU A 369 -6.96 12.07 22.93
CA LEU A 369 -5.70 12.33 22.23
C LEU A 369 -5.93 13.07 20.91
N ASP A 370 -6.85 12.56 20.08
CA ASP A 370 -7.22 13.19 18.80
C ASP A 370 -7.77 14.60 19.01
N ARG A 371 -8.66 14.78 19.99
CA ARG A 371 -9.23 16.10 20.35
C ARG A 371 -8.13 17.09 20.75
N GLN A 372 -7.22 16.70 21.64
CA GLN A 372 -6.11 17.55 22.10
C GLN A 372 -5.17 17.91 20.96
N LEU A 373 -4.81 16.94 20.10
CA LEU A 373 -4.00 17.20 18.91
C LEU A 373 -4.68 18.19 17.98
N ARG A 374 -5.96 17.99 17.63
CA ARG A 374 -6.68 18.90 16.72
C ARG A 374 -6.81 20.31 17.27
N ALA A 375 -7.01 20.46 18.58
CA ALA A 375 -7.20 21.76 19.22
C ALA A 375 -5.88 22.52 19.40
N ASN A 376 -4.80 21.81 19.75
CA ASN A 376 -3.61 22.43 20.31
C ASN A 376 -2.34 22.24 19.47
N PHE A 377 -2.32 21.30 18.52
CA PHE A 377 -1.12 21.00 17.75
C PHE A 377 -0.78 22.13 16.79
N ASP A 378 0.37 22.76 17.03
CA ASP A 378 0.94 23.79 16.18
C ASP A 378 1.99 23.22 15.24
N GLY A 379 1.56 22.87 14.03
CA GLY A 379 2.43 22.35 12.98
C GLY A 379 3.54 23.33 12.57
N GLN A 380 3.40 24.64 12.81
CA GLN A 380 4.44 25.62 12.45
C GLN A 380 5.69 25.43 13.29
N LYS A 381 5.55 25.11 14.58
CA LYS A 381 6.70 24.83 15.45
C LYS A 381 7.51 23.63 14.98
N LEU A 382 6.86 22.60 14.41
CA LEU A 382 7.59 21.49 13.78
C LEU A 382 8.23 21.90 12.46
N LYS A 383 7.57 22.74 11.64
CA LYS A 383 8.17 23.29 10.41
C LYS A 383 9.45 24.06 10.72
N GLU A 384 9.48 24.83 11.81
CA GLU A 384 10.68 25.55 12.26
C GLU A 384 11.84 24.63 12.65
N MET A 385 11.59 23.35 12.97
CA MET A 385 12.65 22.38 13.28
C MET A 385 13.25 21.73 12.03
N LEU A 386 12.64 21.89 10.86
CA LEU A 386 13.14 21.34 9.60
C LEU A 386 14.48 21.99 9.20
N GLY A 387 15.43 21.17 8.76
CA GLY A 387 16.77 21.57 8.29
C GLY A 387 17.71 22.17 9.34
N LYS A 388 17.21 22.42 10.55
CA LYS A 388 18.05 22.77 11.70
C LYS A 388 18.84 21.56 12.12
#